data_AF-A0A0J9T0M4-F1
#
_entry.id   AF-A0A0J9T0M4-F1
#
_cell.length_a   1.000
_cell.length_b   1.000
_cell.length_c   1.000
_cell.angle_alpha   90.00
_cell.angle_beta   90.00
_cell.angle_gamma   90.00
#
_symmetry.space_group_name_H-M   'P 1'
#
loop_
_entity.id
_entity.type
_entity.pdbx_description
1 polymer ?
#
loop_
_entity_poly.entity_id
_entity_poly.type
_entity_poly.pdbx_seq_one_letter_code
_entity_poly.pdbx_strand_id
1 'polypeptide(L)'
;MILSKIGKDIGAYNYFCSKLLKNLGLYSEKAKFYIRSHDRCNILYNWIYNFKEKHDIPDQIINDCFEEYIKIGQHMHYNYKCSYDTYNGLYEEPIKITLLDIFDNNTQIIKATLMNQDE
;
A
#
# COMPACT_ATOMS: atom_id res chain seq x y z
N MET A 1 -6.72 6.18 -21.90
CA MET A 1 -7.14 6.96 -20.71
C MET A 1 -8.42 6.32 -20.19
N ILE A 2 -8.33 5.55 -19.10
CA ILE A 2 -9.40 4.66 -18.60
C ILE A 2 -10.33 5.49 -17.70
N LEU A 3 -10.96 6.50 -18.26
CA LEU A 3 -12.01 7.27 -17.56
C LEU A 3 -13.41 6.72 -17.83
N SER A 4 -13.53 5.59 -18.55
CA SER A 4 -14.82 5.06 -19.01
C SER A 4 -15.24 3.73 -18.39
N LYS A 5 -14.52 3.19 -17.39
CA LYS A 5 -14.95 1.95 -16.73
C LYS A 5 -15.56 2.23 -15.36
N ILE A 6 -16.89 2.13 -15.38
CA ILE A 6 -17.76 1.67 -14.30
C ILE A 6 -18.10 2.78 -13.30
N GLY A 7 -19.39 2.88 -12.94
CA GLY A 7 -19.97 3.84 -12.00
C GLY A 7 -19.48 3.67 -10.55
N LYS A 8 -18.17 3.62 -10.35
CA LYS A 8 -17.49 3.82 -9.08
C LYS A 8 -17.49 5.31 -8.75
N ASP A 9 -17.31 5.64 -7.47
CA ASP A 9 -16.91 6.99 -7.09
C ASP A 9 -15.55 7.30 -7.75
N ILE A 10 -15.63 7.96 -8.91
CA ILE A 10 -14.49 8.37 -9.74
C ILE A 10 -13.49 9.17 -8.90
N GLY A 11 -13.96 9.88 -7.87
CA GLY A 11 -13.13 10.61 -6.92
C GLY A 11 -12.26 9.66 -6.09
N ALA A 12 -12.86 8.66 -5.44
CA ALA A 12 -12.15 7.68 -4.63
C ALA A 12 -11.15 6.85 -5.45
N TYR A 13 -11.56 6.39 -6.64
CA TYR A 13 -10.69 5.66 -7.56
C TYR A 13 -9.46 6.49 -7.95
N ASN A 14 -9.68 7.69 -8.50
CA ASN A 14 -8.59 8.55 -8.95
C ASN A 14 -7.67 8.95 -7.81
N TYR A 15 -8.23 9.23 -6.63
CA TYR A 15 -7.45 9.60 -5.46
C TYR A 15 -6.53 8.45 -5.01
N PHE A 16 -7.10 7.26 -4.80
CA PHE A 16 -6.34 6.11 -4.34
C PHE A 16 -5.29 5.67 -5.38
N CYS A 17 -5.68 5.46 -6.65
CA CYS A 17 -4.75 5.04 -7.70
C CYS A 17 -3.60 6.04 -7.87
N SER A 18 -3.88 7.34 -7.85
CA SER A 18 -2.83 8.37 -7.98
C SER A 18 -1.82 8.32 -6.84
N LYS A 19 -2.27 8.05 -5.61
CA LYS A 19 -1.39 7.90 -4.44
C LYS A 19 -0.60 6.59 -4.52
N LEU A 20 -1.25 5.49 -4.90
CA LEU A 20 -0.62 4.19 -5.10
C LEU A 20 0.53 4.28 -6.12
N LEU A 21 0.27 4.85 -7.30
CA LEU A 21 1.28 5.00 -8.37
C LEU A 21 2.47 5.87 -7.94
N LYS A 22 2.24 6.90 -7.12
CA LYS A 22 3.30 7.72 -6.52
C LYS A 22 4.13 6.93 -5.50
N ASN A 23 3.49 6.17 -4.62
CA ASN A 23 4.17 5.33 -3.62
C ASN A 23 4.98 4.20 -4.26
N LEU A 24 4.50 3.67 -5.39
CA LEU A 24 5.21 2.73 -6.25
C LEU A 24 6.36 3.38 -7.04
N GLY A 25 6.54 4.70 -6.95
CA GLY A 25 7.65 5.41 -7.57
C GLY A 25 7.56 5.48 -9.10
N LEU A 26 6.39 5.26 -9.71
CA LEU A 26 6.22 5.24 -11.16
C LEU A 26 6.64 6.55 -11.83
N TYR A 27 6.41 7.68 -11.15
CA TYR A 27 6.74 9.02 -11.64
C TYR A 27 8.09 9.54 -11.17
N SER A 28 8.91 8.71 -10.52
CA SER A 28 10.24 9.10 -10.09
C SER A 28 11.22 9.05 -11.27
N GLU A 29 12.11 10.03 -11.40
CA GLU A 29 13.25 9.96 -12.34
C GLU A 29 14.12 8.71 -12.12
N LYS A 30 14.05 8.15 -10.90
CA LYS A 30 14.72 6.92 -10.50
C LYS A 30 13.74 5.74 -10.40
N ALA A 31 12.59 5.75 -11.08
CA ALA A 31 11.56 4.70 -10.99
C ALA A 31 12.14 3.27 -11.06
N LYS A 32 13.11 3.04 -11.98
CA LYS A 32 13.85 1.77 -12.10
C LYS A 32 14.57 1.32 -10.82
N PHE A 33 14.99 2.24 -9.96
CA PHE A 33 15.61 1.96 -8.67
C PHE A 33 14.59 1.85 -7.54
N TYR A 34 13.46 2.55 -7.63
CA TYR A 34 12.51 2.62 -6.52
C TYR A 34 11.68 1.33 -6.32
N ILE A 35 11.51 0.54 -7.39
CA ILE A 35 10.55 -0.57 -7.49
C ILE A 35 11.14 -1.94 -7.04
N ARG A 36 12.37 -1.98 -6.51
CA ARG A 36 13.15 -3.25 -6.49
C ARG A 36 13.42 -3.91 -5.13
N SER A 37 13.03 -3.35 -3.97
CA SER A 37 13.26 -4.01 -2.68
C SER A 37 11.97 -4.60 -2.10
N HIS A 38 12.09 -5.80 -1.52
CA HIS A 38 11.02 -6.48 -0.81
C HIS A 38 10.48 -5.63 0.35
N ASP A 39 11.38 -4.95 1.08
CA ASP A 39 11.03 -4.03 2.17
C ASP A 39 10.10 -2.90 1.75
N ARG A 40 10.21 -2.43 0.49
CA ARG A 40 9.32 -1.38 -0.02
C ARG A 40 7.94 -1.91 -0.35
N CYS A 41 7.82 -3.16 -0.77
CA CYS A 41 6.51 -3.79 -0.88
C CYS A 41 5.85 -3.88 0.50
N ASN A 42 6.59 -4.22 1.56
CA ASN A 42 6.05 -4.25 2.94
C ASN A 42 5.51 -2.88 3.37
N ILE A 43 6.29 -1.81 3.16
CA ILE A 43 5.86 -0.44 3.47
C ILE A 43 4.61 -0.06 2.67
N LEU A 44 4.59 -0.39 1.38
CA LEU A 44 3.44 -0.14 0.52
C LEU A 44 2.20 -0.89 1.00
N TYR A 45 2.32 -2.17 1.32
CA TYR A 45 1.21 -3.01 1.76
C TYR A 45 0.64 -2.54 3.10
N ASN A 46 1.50 -2.14 4.05
CA ASN A 46 1.07 -1.50 5.30
C ASN A 46 0.31 -0.19 5.02
N TRP A 47 0.78 0.61 4.07
CA TRP A 47 0.08 1.84 3.67
C TRP A 47 -1.29 1.53 3.04
N ILE A 48 -1.37 0.54 2.14
CA ILE A 48 -2.63 0.13 1.50
C ILE A 48 -3.63 -0.34 2.56
N TYR A 49 -3.21 -1.19 3.50
CA TYR A 49 -4.07 -1.69 4.58
C TYR A 49 -4.62 -0.55 5.42
N ASN A 50 -3.76 0.32 5.95
CA ASN A 50 -4.19 1.46 6.77
C ASN A 50 -5.09 2.43 5.99
N PHE A 51 -4.81 2.64 4.71
CA PHE A 51 -5.62 3.52 3.88
C PHE A 51 -7.00 2.91 3.58
N LYS A 52 -7.05 1.61 3.26
CA LYS A 52 -8.27 0.84 3.03
C LYS A 52 -9.19 0.94 4.24
N GLU A 53 -8.69 0.58 5.43
CA GLU A 53 -9.47 0.58 6.67
C GLU A 53 -9.98 1.98 7.05
N LYS A 54 -9.17 3.01 6.82
CA LYS A 54 -9.54 4.39 7.17
C LYS A 54 -10.61 5.00 6.27
N HIS A 55 -10.65 4.58 5.00
CA HIS A 55 -11.44 5.24 3.96
C HIS A 55 -12.47 4.30 3.31
N ASP A 56 -12.68 3.11 3.86
CA ASP A 56 -13.57 2.06 3.33
C ASP A 56 -13.37 1.83 1.81
N ILE A 57 -12.11 1.75 1.38
CA ILE A 57 -11.80 1.55 -0.04
C ILE A 57 -12.14 0.10 -0.45
N PRO A 58 -13.02 -0.12 -1.44
CA PRO A 58 -13.31 -1.47 -1.91
C PRO A 58 -12.07 -2.13 -2.51
N ASP A 59 -11.89 -3.42 -2.26
CA ASP A 59 -10.77 -4.20 -2.83
C ASP A 59 -10.74 -4.11 -4.36
N GLN A 60 -11.89 -4.05 -5.01
CA GLN A 60 -11.98 -3.87 -6.46
C GLN A 60 -11.29 -2.58 -6.95
N ILE A 61 -11.27 -1.50 -6.16
CA ILE A 61 -10.52 -0.28 -6.52
C ILE A 61 -9.02 -0.58 -6.49
N ILE A 62 -8.56 -1.27 -5.44
CA ILE A 62 -7.15 -1.57 -5.24
C ILE A 62 -6.65 -2.49 -6.37
N ASN A 63 -7.42 -3.53 -6.73
CA ASN A 63 -7.13 -4.45 -7.83
C ASN A 63 -6.94 -3.71 -9.15
N ASP A 64 -7.92 -2.88 -9.50
CA ASP A 64 -7.93 -2.15 -10.76
C ASP A 64 -6.70 -1.23 -10.86
N CYS A 65 -6.33 -0.53 -9.78
CA CYS A 65 -5.13 0.32 -9.76
C CYS A 65 -3.84 -0.50 -9.95
N PHE A 66 -3.74 -1.69 -9.35
CA PHE A 66 -2.57 -2.57 -9.53
C PHE A 66 -2.49 -3.16 -10.93
N GLU A 67 -3.62 -3.54 -11.53
CA GLU A 67 -3.64 -3.95 -12.94
C GLU A 67 -3.12 -2.85 -13.86
N GLU A 68 -3.55 -1.61 -13.64
CA GLU A 68 -3.07 -0.46 -14.43
C GLU A 68 -1.57 -0.25 -14.23
N TYR A 69 -1.09 -0.32 -12.99
CA TYR A 69 0.34 -0.25 -12.69
C TYR A 69 1.15 -1.30 -13.45
N ILE A 70 0.70 -2.57 -13.43
CA ILE A 70 1.35 -3.66 -14.16
C ILE A 70 1.33 -3.39 -15.66
N LYS A 71 0.20 -2.96 -16.22
CA LYS A 71 0.05 -2.63 -17.65
C LYS A 71 1.01 -1.52 -18.07
N ILE A 72 1.00 -0.39 -17.36
CA ILE A 72 1.94 0.73 -17.60
C ILE A 72 3.36 0.20 -17.55
N GLY A 73 3.61 -0.69 -16.60
CA GLY A 73 4.92 -1.20 -16.39
C GLY A 73 5.48 -2.14 -17.43
N GLN A 74 4.64 -3.01 -17.97
CA GLN A 74 4.98 -3.84 -19.11
C GLN A 74 5.35 -2.96 -20.32
N HIS A 75 4.61 -1.88 -20.57
CA HIS A 75 4.91 -0.93 -21.64
C HIS A 75 6.24 -0.20 -21.42
N MET A 76 6.60 0.08 -20.17
CA MET A 76 7.84 0.76 -19.81
C MET A 76 9.04 -0.20 -19.63
N HIS A 77 8.84 -1.51 -19.83
CA HIS A 77 9.84 -2.56 -19.63
C HIS A 77 10.49 -2.54 -18.24
N TYR A 78 9.70 -2.28 -17.20
CA TYR A 78 10.18 -2.33 -15.81
C TYR A 78 9.99 -3.74 -15.23
N ASN A 79 10.90 -4.14 -14.35
CA ASN A 79 10.80 -5.42 -13.64
C ASN A 79 10.22 -5.17 -12.24
N TYR A 80 8.99 -5.63 -12.01
CA TYR A 80 8.18 -5.36 -10.83
C TYR A 80 8.30 -6.46 -9.80
N LYS A 81 8.39 -6.09 -8.52
CA LYS A 81 8.40 -7.05 -7.41
C LYS A 81 7.13 -7.03 -6.54
N CYS A 82 6.38 -5.93 -6.53
CA CYS A 82 5.15 -5.86 -5.74
C CYS A 82 3.95 -6.20 -6.63
N SER A 83 3.11 -7.16 -6.22
CA SER A 83 1.87 -7.52 -6.91
C SER A 83 0.70 -7.58 -5.92
N TYR A 84 -0.50 -7.26 -6.39
CA TYR A 84 -1.70 -7.32 -5.56
C TYR A 84 -2.04 -8.75 -5.12
N ASP A 85 -1.78 -9.75 -5.96
CA ASP A 85 -2.00 -11.15 -5.58
C ASP A 85 -1.13 -11.57 -4.37
N THR A 86 0.07 -10.99 -4.26
CA THR A 86 0.92 -11.13 -3.08
C THR A 86 0.29 -10.41 -1.88
N TYR A 87 -0.29 -9.23 -2.08
CA TYR A 87 -0.99 -8.46 -1.05
C TYR A 87 -2.21 -9.22 -0.47
N ASN A 88 -3.12 -9.69 -1.32
CA ASN A 88 -4.42 -10.23 -0.92
C ASN A 88 -4.36 -11.69 -0.43
N GLY A 89 -3.50 -12.52 -1.01
CA GLY A 89 -3.40 -13.95 -0.65
C GLY A 89 -2.40 -14.27 0.45
N LEU A 90 -1.40 -13.41 0.66
CA LEU A 90 -0.24 -13.72 1.52
C LEU A 90 0.09 -12.60 2.52
N TYR A 91 -0.53 -11.43 2.47
CA TYR A 91 -0.04 -10.26 3.23
C TYR A 91 -1.04 -9.67 4.21
N GLU A 92 -2.34 -9.91 4.12
CA GLU A 92 -3.27 -9.38 5.13
C GLU A 92 -2.97 -9.96 6.54
N GLU A 93 -2.70 -11.27 6.61
CA GLU A 93 -2.32 -11.93 7.86
C GLU A 93 -0.92 -11.51 8.34
N PRO A 94 0.13 -11.49 7.49
CA PRO A 94 1.43 -10.94 7.89
C PRO A 94 1.45 -9.46 8.23
N ILE A 95 0.57 -8.62 7.66
CA ILE A 95 0.44 -7.21 8.07
C ILE A 95 -0.13 -7.12 9.48
N LYS A 96 -1.17 -7.92 9.79
CA LYS A 96 -1.72 -8.01 11.14
C LYS A 96 -0.68 -8.49 12.14
N ILE A 97 0.13 -9.49 11.77
CA ILE A 97 1.27 -9.98 12.59
C ILE A 97 2.33 -8.88 12.73
N THR A 98 2.72 -8.20 11.65
CA THR A 98 3.71 -7.10 11.69
C THR A 98 3.24 -5.96 12.59
N LEU A 99 1.96 -5.58 12.50
CA LEU A 99 1.36 -4.57 13.37
C LEU A 99 1.35 -5.02 14.83
N LEU A 100 1.03 -6.29 15.09
CA LEU A 100 1.05 -6.88 16.42
C LEU A 100 2.47 -6.91 17.00
N ASP A 101 3.48 -7.29 16.21
CA ASP A 101 4.89 -7.31 16.60
C ASP A 101 5.40 -5.88 16.88
N ILE A 102 5.04 -4.89 16.07
CA ILE A 102 5.36 -3.48 16.34
C ILE A 102 4.71 -3.04 17.64
N PHE A 103 3.45 -3.39 17.87
CA PHE A 103 2.73 -3.04 19.09
C PHE A 103 3.38 -3.70 20.33
N ASP A 104 3.69 -4.99 20.28
CA ASP A 104 4.34 -5.73 21.36
C ASP A 104 5.70 -5.12 21.70
N ASN A 105 6.55 -4.87 20.69
CA ASN A 105 7.86 -4.24 20.88
C ASN A 105 7.76 -2.84 21.52
N ASN A 106 6.72 -2.07 21.21
CA ASN A 106 6.51 -0.74 21.77
C ASN A 106 5.71 -0.75 23.08
N THR A 107 5.19 -1.89 23.54
CA THR A 107 4.31 -1.96 24.71
C THR A 107 4.99 -1.45 25.98
N GLN A 108 6.27 -1.77 26.19
CA GLN A 108 7.01 -1.29 27.36
C GLN A 108 7.21 0.22 27.34
N ILE A 109 7.47 0.80 26.17
CA ILE A 109 7.62 2.25 26.00
C ILE A 109 6.28 2.93 26.27
N ILE A 110 5.20 2.44 25.66
CA ILE A 110 3.84 2.96 25.87
C ILE A 110 3.48 2.92 27.37
N LYS A 111 3.74 1.79 28.03
CA LYS A 111 3.48 1.63 29.47
C LYS A 111 4.28 2.63 30.31
N ALA A 112 5.58 2.76 30.05
CA ALA A 112 6.42 3.72 30.76
C ALA A 112 5.94 5.16 30.54
N THR A 113 5.60 5.54 29.30
CA THR A 113 5.08 6.87 28.99
C THR A 113 3.75 7.16 29.71
N LEU A 114 2.83 6.20 29.76
CA LEU A 114 1.54 6.37 30.43
C LEU A 114 1.67 6.42 31.96
N MET A 115 2.58 5.63 32.54
CA MET A 115 2.82 5.64 34.00
C MET A 115 3.62 6.86 34.47
N ASN A 116 4.40 7.49 33.60
CA ASN A 116 5.16 8.70 33.90
C ASN A 116 4.33 10.00 33.81
N GLN A 117 3.01 9.91 33.61
CA GLN A 117 2.12 11.08 33.61
C GLN A 117 1.52 11.41 34.99
N ASP A 118 1.86 10.63 36.03
CA ASP A 118 1.39 10.82 37.41
C ASP A 118 2.44 11.46 38.35
N GLU A 119 3.53 12.04 37.82
CA GLU A 119 4.47 12.93 38.54
C GLU A 119 4.37 14.39 38.05
#